data_AF-A0A9P6PC52-F1
#
_entry.id   AF-A0A9P6PC52-F1
#
_cell.length_a   1.000
_cell.length_b   1.000
_cell.length_c   1.000
_cell.angle_alpha   90.00
_cell.angle_beta   90.00
_cell.angle_gamma   90.00
#
_symmetry.space_group_name_H-M   'P 1'
#
loop_
_entity.id
_entity.type
_entity.pdbx_description
1 polymer ?
#
loop_
_entity_poly.entity_id
_entity_poly.type
_entity_poly.pdbx_seq_one_letter_code
_entity_poly.pdbx_strand_id
1 'polypeptide(L)'
;MPPKKKPRISKEDGKEKTAIPDDAQWCLDRADQVSFKEFIERWDCLDRNRAQQRFGNILAKYFGTKSERDKKIHSDYKNWIATADYLRFWSKRSESIILVKTSMACTELIDTVTEQRLASLHSAVANTDIPINTHIYTAASSANAFDTPATASATDSSDTSTTTSVPGPQKSSCIDTSYSGDACFEVDNSFITISNDTSNDDMYDDPWIFQDTDVTQLFKTYRATIRDIVIKHKTLPIESYTHELAALTHVLILCKNQHSAIAEKIFIWWKR
;
A
#
# COMPACT_ATOMS: atom_id res chain seq x y z
N MET A 1 31.53 -30.79 66.68
CA MET A 1 31.03 -29.78 65.70
C MET A 1 29.51 -29.78 65.74
N PRO A 2 28.84 -28.63 65.87
CA PRO A 2 27.38 -28.57 65.94
C PRO A 2 26.76 -28.71 64.54
N PRO A 3 25.55 -29.28 64.40
CA PRO A 3 24.91 -29.45 63.10
C PRO A 3 24.35 -28.12 62.59
N LYS A 4 24.69 -27.78 61.34
CA LYS A 4 24.19 -26.60 60.63
C LYS A 4 22.67 -26.73 60.45
N LYS A 5 21.91 -25.78 61.02
CA LYS A 5 20.47 -25.63 60.82
C LYS A 5 20.18 -25.34 59.34
N LYS A 6 19.39 -26.19 58.69
CA LYS A 6 18.82 -25.93 57.36
C LYS A 6 17.75 -24.83 57.48
N PRO A 7 17.70 -23.86 56.54
CA PRO A 7 16.65 -22.85 56.53
C PRO A 7 15.31 -23.51 56.19
N ARG A 8 14.31 -23.25 57.04
CA ARG A 8 12.90 -23.56 56.77
C ARG A 8 12.45 -22.68 55.61
N ILE A 9 12.30 -23.28 54.44
CA ILE A 9 11.51 -22.71 53.35
C ILE A 9 10.05 -22.89 53.76
N SER A 10 9.41 -21.80 54.17
CA SER A 10 7.98 -21.73 54.40
C SER A 10 7.28 -22.00 53.07
N LYS A 11 6.65 -23.17 52.93
CA LYS A 11 5.64 -23.42 51.91
C LYS A 11 4.39 -22.66 52.32
N GLU A 12 4.30 -21.38 51.94
CA GLU A 12 2.99 -20.73 51.78
C GLU A 12 2.44 -21.12 50.41
N ASP A 13 1.15 -21.42 50.38
CA ASP A 13 0.42 -22.08 49.30
C ASP A 13 0.76 -21.52 47.91
N GLY A 14 1.31 -22.40 47.07
CA GLY A 14 1.93 -22.11 45.78
C GLY A 14 0.96 -21.65 44.70
N LYS A 15 0.44 -20.42 44.82
CA LYS A 15 0.04 -19.65 43.65
C LYS A 15 1.30 -18.97 43.10
N GLU A 16 1.87 -19.58 42.08
CA GLU A 16 2.86 -18.94 41.22
C GLU A 16 2.34 -17.55 40.84
N LYS A 17 3.04 -16.49 41.24
CA LYS A 17 2.67 -15.12 40.89
C LYS A 17 2.82 -15.00 39.39
N THR A 18 1.73 -15.22 38.65
CA THR A 18 1.69 -15.01 37.20
C THR A 18 2.16 -13.60 36.91
N ALA A 19 3.23 -13.48 36.12
CA ALA A 19 3.75 -12.20 35.69
C ALA A 19 2.64 -11.37 35.03
N ILE A 20 2.60 -10.07 35.35
CA ILE A 20 1.65 -9.14 34.73
C ILE A 20 2.10 -8.96 33.27
N PRO A 21 1.22 -9.16 32.28
CA PRO A 21 1.56 -8.90 30.89
C PRO A 21 1.91 -7.42 30.66
N ASP A 22 2.84 -7.15 29.74
CA ASP A 22 3.36 -5.79 29.48
C ASP A 22 2.27 -4.75 29.17
N ASP A 23 1.23 -5.16 28.44
CA ASP A 23 0.09 -4.30 28.10
C ASP A 23 -0.78 -3.95 29.30
N ALA A 24 -0.98 -4.90 30.21
CA ALA A 24 -1.65 -4.66 31.47
C ALA A 24 -0.80 -3.77 32.41
N GLN A 25 0.52 -4.02 32.45
CA GLN A 25 1.45 -3.20 33.24
C GLN A 25 1.44 -1.75 32.74
N TRP A 26 1.51 -1.54 31.43
CA TRP A 26 1.44 -0.21 30.82
C TRP A 26 0.13 0.52 31.16
N CYS A 27 -1.01 -0.18 31.16
CA CYS A 27 -2.28 0.38 31.59
C CYS A 27 -2.26 0.78 33.08
N LEU A 28 -1.65 -0.03 33.94
CA LEU A 28 -1.50 0.25 35.37
C LEU A 28 -0.62 1.47 35.63
N ASP A 29 0.50 1.59 34.91
CA ASP A 29 1.43 2.71 35.04
C ASP A 29 0.80 4.05 34.61
N ARG A 30 -0.25 3.99 33.77
CA ARG A 30 -0.98 5.15 33.25
C ARG A 30 -2.45 5.18 33.70
N ALA A 31 -2.76 4.56 34.83
CA ALA A 31 -4.14 4.32 35.26
C ALA A 31 -5.06 5.56 35.28
N ASP A 32 -4.50 6.76 35.51
CA ASP A 32 -5.28 8.01 35.55
C ASP A 32 -5.55 8.63 34.16
N GLN A 33 -4.78 8.25 33.14
CA GLN A 33 -4.81 8.85 31.80
C GLN A 33 -5.17 7.87 30.69
N VAL A 34 -5.04 6.57 30.96
CA VAL A 34 -5.21 5.54 29.93
C VAL A 34 -6.64 5.57 29.38
N SER A 35 -6.73 5.65 28.06
CA SER A 35 -7.98 5.50 27.32
C SER A 35 -7.92 4.27 26.42
N PHE A 36 -9.07 3.73 26.04
CA PHE A 36 -9.09 2.58 25.12
C PHE A 36 -8.51 2.94 23.75
N LYS A 37 -8.67 4.19 23.31
CA LYS A 37 -8.04 4.70 22.09
C LYS A 37 -6.51 4.67 22.17
N GLU A 38 -5.93 5.23 23.24
CA GLU A 38 -4.47 5.19 23.44
C GLU A 38 -3.94 3.76 23.52
N PHE A 39 -4.70 2.86 24.15
CA PHE A 39 -4.34 1.44 24.20
C PHE A 39 -4.27 0.82 22.80
N ILE A 40 -5.27 1.06 21.94
CA ILE A 40 -5.28 0.54 20.57
C ILE A 40 -4.11 1.09 19.76
N GLU A 41 -3.82 2.38 19.88
CA GLU A 41 -2.71 3.05 19.16
C GLU A 41 -1.35 2.54 19.66
N ARG A 42 -1.18 2.32 20.96
CA ARG A 42 0.09 1.87 21.55
C ARG A 42 0.47 0.43 21.17
N TRP A 43 -0.53 -0.45 21.07
CA TRP A 43 -0.35 -1.89 20.80
C TRP A 43 -0.70 -2.28 19.37
N ASP A 44 -0.92 -1.29 18.51
CA ASP A 44 -1.27 -1.43 17.10
C ASP A 44 -2.35 -2.50 16.84
N CYS A 45 -3.40 -2.52 17.67
CA CYS A 45 -4.43 -3.55 17.53
C CYS A 45 -5.20 -3.37 16.22
N LEU A 46 -5.08 -4.34 15.30
CA LEU A 46 -5.75 -4.30 14.00
C LEU A 46 -7.18 -4.83 14.05
N ASP A 47 -7.47 -5.73 14.98
CA ASP A 47 -8.80 -6.33 15.14
C ASP A 47 -9.58 -5.67 16.29
N ARG A 48 -10.78 -5.20 15.97
CA ARG A 48 -11.67 -4.50 16.91
C ARG A 48 -12.08 -5.37 18.08
N ASN A 49 -12.51 -6.60 17.80
CA ASN A 49 -13.09 -7.48 18.81
C ASN A 49 -11.99 -7.95 19.77
N ARG A 50 -10.82 -8.30 19.25
CA ARG A 50 -9.63 -8.68 20.01
C ARG A 50 -9.17 -7.53 20.91
N ALA A 51 -9.14 -6.30 20.40
CA ALA A 51 -8.77 -5.13 21.20
C ALA A 51 -9.75 -4.91 22.37
N GLN A 52 -11.06 -4.95 22.08
CA GLN A 52 -12.10 -4.78 23.11
C GLN A 52 -12.05 -5.88 24.16
N GLN A 53 -11.92 -7.14 23.74
CA GLN A 53 -11.80 -8.28 24.66
C GLN A 53 -10.55 -8.14 25.52
N ARG A 54 -9.41 -7.79 24.92
CA ARG A 54 -8.16 -7.65 25.67
C ARG A 54 -8.23 -6.52 26.68
N PHE A 55 -8.66 -5.33 26.26
CA PHE A 55 -8.78 -4.18 27.15
C PHE A 55 -9.82 -4.43 28.25
N GLY A 56 -10.98 -5.01 27.89
CA GLY A 56 -12.00 -5.41 28.84
C GLY A 56 -11.48 -6.41 29.89
N ASN A 57 -10.67 -7.38 29.49
CA ASN A 57 -10.03 -8.32 30.41
C ASN A 57 -9.03 -7.65 31.34
N ILE A 58 -8.26 -6.66 30.85
CA ILE A 58 -7.34 -5.87 31.68
C ILE A 58 -8.14 -5.08 32.72
N LEU A 59 -9.19 -4.38 32.31
CA LEU A 59 -10.06 -3.63 33.22
C LEU A 59 -10.66 -4.54 34.29
N ALA A 60 -11.25 -5.66 33.89
CA ALA A 60 -11.89 -6.60 34.81
C ALA A 60 -10.91 -7.20 35.84
N LYS A 61 -9.67 -7.49 35.42
CA LYS A 61 -8.67 -8.16 36.28
C LYS A 61 -7.92 -7.18 37.19
N TYR A 62 -7.60 -5.99 36.71
CA TYR A 62 -6.68 -5.08 37.40
C TYR A 62 -7.34 -3.78 37.90
N PHE A 63 -8.52 -3.41 37.38
CA PHE A 63 -9.27 -2.19 37.75
C PHE A 63 -10.61 -2.53 38.44
N GLY A 64 -10.60 -3.57 39.29
CA GLY A 64 -11.78 -4.04 40.02
C GLY A 64 -11.99 -3.41 41.40
N THR A 65 -11.13 -2.47 41.83
CA THR A 65 -11.02 -2.08 43.24
C THR A 65 -12.11 -1.13 43.74
N LYS A 66 -13.14 -0.85 42.93
CA LYS A 66 -14.20 0.16 43.18
C LYS A 66 -13.66 1.56 43.49
N SER A 67 -12.38 1.83 43.21
CA SER A 67 -11.81 3.17 43.31
C SER A 67 -12.51 4.10 42.32
N GLU A 68 -12.54 5.41 42.61
CA GLU A 68 -13.12 6.38 41.67
C GLU A 68 -12.37 6.38 40.32
N ARG A 69 -11.07 6.13 40.35
CA ARG A 69 -10.25 5.95 39.15
C ARG A 69 -10.73 4.78 38.30
N ASP A 70 -10.93 3.62 38.92
CA ASP A 70 -11.38 2.39 38.26
C ASP A 70 -12.79 2.57 37.68
N LYS A 71 -13.69 3.25 38.40
CA LYS A 71 -15.02 3.58 37.89
C LYS A 71 -14.94 4.51 36.68
N LYS A 72 -14.09 5.53 36.76
CA LYS A 72 -13.89 6.51 35.68
C LYS A 72 -13.41 5.82 34.40
N ILE A 73 -12.34 5.03 34.45
CA ILE A 73 -11.82 4.32 33.27
C ILE A 73 -12.87 3.36 32.66
N HIS A 74 -13.63 2.66 33.50
CA HIS A 74 -14.72 1.80 33.04
C HIS A 74 -15.83 2.58 32.34
N SER A 75 -16.21 3.74 32.89
CA SER A 75 -17.21 4.62 32.30
C SER A 75 -16.72 5.23 30.99
N ASP A 76 -15.49 5.75 30.96
CA ASP A 76 -14.88 6.36 29.78
C ASP A 76 -14.79 5.34 28.63
N TYR A 77 -14.37 4.10 28.93
CA TYR A 77 -14.38 3.00 27.97
C TYR A 77 -15.78 2.73 27.41
N LYS A 78 -16.78 2.52 28.28
CA LYS A 78 -18.16 2.22 27.86
C LYS A 78 -18.80 3.36 27.06
N ASN A 79 -18.58 4.58 27.49
CA ASN A 79 -19.09 5.77 26.82
C ASN A 79 -18.45 5.90 25.44
N TRP A 80 -17.11 5.77 25.35
CA TRP A 80 -16.40 5.92 24.08
C TRP A 80 -16.83 4.88 23.05
N ILE A 81 -16.94 3.60 23.39
CA ILE A 81 -17.34 2.56 22.42
C ILE A 81 -18.78 2.73 21.90
N ALA A 82 -19.60 3.56 22.55
CA ALA A 82 -20.95 3.91 22.09
C ALA A 82 -20.99 5.18 21.23
N THR A 83 -19.87 5.91 21.08
CA THR A 83 -19.80 7.14 20.29
C THR A 83 -19.66 6.90 18.79
N ALA A 84 -20.06 7.88 17.98
CA ALA A 84 -19.79 7.90 16.54
C ALA A 84 -18.28 7.99 16.24
N ASP A 85 -17.50 8.66 17.10
CA ASP A 85 -16.04 8.77 16.95
C ASP A 85 -15.36 7.41 17.01
N TYR A 86 -15.85 6.51 17.86
CA TYR A 86 -15.37 5.13 17.90
C TYR A 86 -15.60 4.39 16.58
N LEU A 87 -16.79 4.53 15.98
CA LEU A 87 -17.08 3.93 14.67
C LEU A 87 -16.20 4.52 13.57
N ARG A 88 -16.05 5.84 13.54
CA ARG A 88 -15.20 6.54 12.57
C ARG A 88 -13.72 6.14 12.70
N PHE A 89 -13.25 5.99 13.94
CA PHE A 89 -11.90 5.51 14.23
C PHE A 89 -11.64 4.13 13.61
N TRP A 90 -12.56 3.17 13.81
CA TRP A 90 -12.42 1.84 13.23
C TRP A 90 -12.61 1.80 11.71
N SER A 91 -13.49 2.65 11.15
CA SER A 91 -13.63 2.77 9.69
C SER A 91 -12.30 3.18 9.05
N LYS A 92 -11.70 4.27 9.53
CA LYS A 92 -10.39 4.76 9.05
C LYS A 92 -9.29 3.70 9.19
N ARG A 93 -9.30 2.96 10.30
CA ARG A 93 -8.31 1.91 10.56
C ARG A 93 -8.54 0.70 9.65
N SER A 94 -9.79 0.34 9.36
CA SER A 94 -10.11 -0.75 8.42
C SER A 94 -9.68 -0.42 6.99
N GLU A 95 -9.84 0.83 6.55
CA GLU A 95 -9.31 1.32 5.27
C GLU A 95 -7.78 1.21 5.23
N SER A 96 -7.10 1.59 6.31
CA SER A 96 -5.65 1.46 6.43
C SER A 96 -5.19 -0.01 6.36
N ILE A 97 -5.93 -0.93 6.99
CA ILE A 97 -5.65 -2.37 6.94
C ILE A 97 -5.83 -2.90 5.52
N ILE A 98 -6.88 -2.48 4.81
CA ILE A 98 -7.12 -2.87 3.42
C ILE A 98 -5.95 -2.39 2.55
N LEU A 99 -5.53 -1.13 2.70
CA LEU A 99 -4.42 -0.57 1.95
C LEU A 99 -3.12 -1.36 2.16
N VAL A 100 -2.77 -1.67 3.41
CA VAL A 100 -1.57 -2.45 3.74
C VAL A 100 -1.66 -3.86 3.15
N LYS A 101 -2.82 -4.52 3.26
CA LYS A 101 -3.01 -5.87 2.67
C LYS A 101 -2.88 -5.86 1.16
N THR A 102 -3.46 -4.86 0.48
CA THR A 102 -3.33 -4.72 -0.96
C THR A 102 -1.87 -4.47 -1.35
N SER A 103 -1.17 -3.58 -0.65
CA SER A 103 0.25 -3.32 -0.89
C SER A 103 1.11 -4.58 -0.72
N MET A 104 0.84 -5.37 0.32
CA MET A 104 1.52 -6.64 0.56
C MET A 104 1.25 -7.64 -0.56
N ALA A 105 -0.01 -7.83 -0.96
CA ALA A 105 -0.38 -8.73 -2.06
C ALA A 105 0.23 -8.29 -3.41
N CYS A 106 0.29 -6.99 -3.68
CA CYS A 106 0.98 -6.46 -4.87
C CYS A 106 2.48 -6.73 -4.83
N THR A 107 3.11 -6.64 -3.66
CA THR A 107 4.55 -6.93 -3.50
C THR A 107 4.81 -8.42 -3.75
N GLU A 108 4.01 -9.31 -3.16
CA GLU A 108 4.10 -10.76 -3.38
C GLU A 108 3.90 -11.13 -4.86
N LEU A 109 3.00 -10.44 -5.56
CA LEU A 109 2.79 -10.63 -7.00
C LEU A 109 4.02 -10.20 -7.81
N ILE A 110 4.61 -9.04 -7.50
CA ILE A 110 5.83 -8.55 -8.17
C ILE A 110 6.97 -9.55 -7.95
N ASP A 111 7.18 -10.01 -6.71
CA ASP A 111 8.20 -11.00 -6.38
C ASP A 111 8.01 -12.27 -7.21
N THR A 112 6.79 -12.82 -7.24
CA THR A 112 6.46 -14.02 -8.03
C THR A 112 6.75 -13.84 -9.52
N VAL A 113 6.36 -12.69 -10.12
CA VAL A 113 6.61 -12.41 -11.54
C VAL A 113 8.11 -12.26 -11.82
N THR A 114 8.86 -11.62 -10.91
CA THR A 114 10.31 -11.45 -11.07
C THR A 114 11.03 -12.79 -10.98
N GLU A 115 10.66 -13.65 -10.03
CA GLU A 115 11.20 -15.01 -9.91
C GLU A 115 10.90 -15.85 -11.16
N GLN A 116 9.67 -15.80 -11.66
CA GLN A 116 9.27 -16.53 -12.87
C GLN A 116 10.06 -16.07 -14.10
N ARG A 117 10.27 -14.75 -14.26
CA ARG A 117 11.08 -14.19 -15.36
C ARG A 117 12.54 -14.60 -15.24
N LEU A 118 13.10 -14.56 -14.03
CA LEU A 118 14.48 -14.96 -13.78
C LEU A 118 14.69 -16.45 -14.07
N ALA A 119 13.78 -17.31 -13.62
CA ALA A 119 13.79 -18.75 -13.91
C ALA A 119 13.69 -19.04 -15.43
N SER A 120 12.85 -18.28 -16.14
CA SER A 120 12.70 -18.39 -17.60
C SER A 120 14.00 -18.02 -18.33
N LEU A 121 14.68 -16.94 -17.90
CA LEU A 121 15.98 -16.54 -18.44
C LEU A 121 17.06 -17.60 -18.20
N HIS A 122 17.14 -18.15 -16.98
CA HIS A 122 18.09 -19.23 -16.68
C HIS A 122 17.83 -20.48 -17.54
N SER A 123 16.57 -20.82 -17.77
CA SER A 123 16.20 -21.95 -18.63
C SER A 123 16.54 -21.71 -20.09
N ALA A 124 16.34 -20.49 -20.60
CA ALA A 124 16.70 -20.12 -21.97
C ALA A 124 18.22 -20.22 -22.21
N VAL A 125 19.03 -19.77 -21.25
CA VAL A 125 20.50 -19.89 -21.30
C VAL A 125 20.94 -21.35 -21.24
N ALA A 126 20.33 -22.18 -20.38
CA ALA A 126 20.67 -23.60 -20.27
C ALA A 126 20.36 -24.40 -21.55
N ASN A 127 19.32 -24.01 -22.30
CA ASN A 127 18.91 -24.68 -23.53
C ASN A 127 19.62 -24.15 -24.78
N THR A 128 20.37 -23.06 -24.67
CA THR A 128 21.25 -22.61 -25.76
C THR A 128 22.55 -23.41 -25.69
N ASP A 129 22.50 -24.64 -26.22
CA ASP A 129 23.69 -25.40 -26.62
C ASP A 129 24.37 -24.65 -27.78
N ILE A 130 25.01 -23.53 -27.48
CA ILE A 130 25.97 -22.92 -28.38
C ILE A 130 27.22 -23.78 -28.25
N PRO A 131 27.67 -24.47 -29.32
CA PRO A 131 28.95 -25.16 -29.30
C PRO A 131 30.02 -24.11 -29.05
N ILE A 132 30.57 -24.11 -27.83
CA ILE A 132 31.70 -23.25 -27.45
C ILE A 132 32.89 -23.74 -28.28
N ASN A 133 33.09 -23.14 -29.45
CA ASN A 133 34.40 -23.15 -30.08
C ASN A 133 35.32 -22.31 -29.19
N THR A 134 36.10 -23.01 -28.37
CA THR A 134 36.93 -22.45 -27.31
C THR A 134 38.09 -21.68 -27.95
N HIS A 135 37.87 -20.42 -28.32
CA HIS A 135 38.97 -19.50 -28.58
C HIS A 135 39.14 -18.56 -27.40
N ILE A 136 40.09 -18.96 -26.55
CA ILE A 136 40.64 -18.24 -25.41
C ILE A 136 41.04 -16.83 -25.86
N TYR A 137 40.42 -15.80 -25.25
CA TYR A 137 41.07 -14.51 -25.04
C TYR A 137 40.92 -14.15 -23.56
N THR A 138 42.02 -14.38 -22.85
CA THR A 138 42.30 -13.84 -21.53
C THR A 138 42.36 -12.32 -21.63
N ALA A 139 41.29 -11.62 -21.28
CA ALA A 139 41.31 -10.19 -21.05
C ALA A 139 41.40 -9.95 -19.53
N ALA A 140 42.45 -9.21 -19.16
CA ALA A 140 42.89 -8.98 -17.80
C ALA A 140 41.83 -8.31 -16.91
N SER A 141 41.80 -8.74 -15.65
CA SER A 141 41.21 -7.99 -14.55
C SER A 141 41.85 -6.61 -14.43
N SER A 142 41.08 -5.55 -14.68
CA SER A 142 41.38 -4.23 -14.13
C SER A 142 40.43 -3.96 -12.97
N ALA A 143 40.99 -4.04 -11.77
CA ALA A 143 40.36 -3.58 -10.55
C ALA A 143 40.05 -2.08 -10.64
N ASN A 144 38.79 -1.69 -10.51
CA ASN A 144 38.43 -0.33 -10.15
C ASN A 144 37.85 -0.34 -8.74
N ALA A 145 38.71 0.02 -7.80
CA ALA A 145 38.32 0.53 -6.51
C ALA A 145 37.46 1.77 -6.73
N PHE A 146 36.29 1.84 -6.09
CA PHE A 146 35.55 3.09 -5.98
C PHE A 146 35.55 3.50 -4.51
N ASP A 147 36.28 4.58 -4.27
CA ASP A 147 36.50 5.25 -3.01
C ASP A 147 35.19 5.78 -2.42
N THR A 148 35.06 5.54 -1.12
CA THR A 148 34.24 6.30 -0.18
C THR A 148 34.73 7.75 -0.11
N PRO A 149 33.84 8.75 0.03
CA PRO A 149 34.20 9.95 0.76
C PRO A 149 33.35 10.10 2.02
N ALA A 150 34.07 10.49 3.06
CA ALA A 150 33.66 10.67 4.43
C ALA A 150 32.77 11.90 4.65
N THR A 151 31.94 11.75 5.68
CA THR A 151 31.48 12.72 6.66
C THR A 151 32.31 14.01 6.78
N ALA A 152 31.64 15.16 6.67
CA ALA A 152 32.03 16.39 7.37
C ALA A 152 30.78 17.03 8.00
N SER A 153 30.88 17.32 9.29
CA SER A 153 29.86 17.97 10.09
C SER A 153 30.10 19.48 10.22
N ALA A 154 28.98 20.18 10.40
CA ALA A 154 28.76 21.33 11.29
C ALA A 154 29.04 22.77 10.83
N THR A 155 28.18 23.64 11.38
CA THR A 155 28.27 25.09 11.65
C THR A 155 27.62 25.99 10.60
N ASP A 156 26.87 27.06 10.90
CA ASP A 156 25.96 27.53 11.97
C ASP A 156 25.40 28.88 11.44
N SER A 157 24.17 29.20 11.83
CA SER A 157 23.56 30.55 12.01
C SER A 157 23.71 31.65 10.94
N SER A 158 22.56 32.17 10.47
CA SER A 158 21.96 33.46 10.93
C SER A 158 20.96 34.06 9.92
N ASP A 159 19.94 34.70 10.47
CA ASP A 159 18.82 35.45 9.87
C ASP A 159 19.18 36.45 8.75
N THR A 160 18.22 36.72 7.84
CA THR A 160 17.57 38.05 7.71
C THR A 160 16.47 38.06 6.65
N SER A 161 15.35 38.67 7.07
CA SER A 161 14.10 39.12 6.47
C SER A 161 14.02 39.60 5.00
N THR A 162 12.86 39.25 4.41
CA THR A 162 11.94 40.10 3.61
C THR A 162 12.41 40.73 2.30
N THR A 163 11.82 40.32 1.17
CA THR A 163 11.05 41.23 0.31
C THR A 163 10.21 40.51 -0.76
N THR A 164 8.99 41.04 -0.87
CA THR A 164 7.91 40.74 -1.79
C THR A 164 8.22 41.17 -3.23
N SER A 165 8.00 40.30 -4.22
CA SER A 165 7.72 40.73 -5.60
C SER A 165 6.87 39.69 -6.36
N VAL A 166 5.72 40.18 -6.81
CA VAL A 166 4.64 39.54 -7.59
C VAL A 166 5.06 39.35 -9.07
N PRO A 167 4.48 38.41 -9.84
CA PRO A 167 5.18 37.66 -10.89
C PRO A 167 5.07 38.28 -12.29
N GLY A 168 6.14 38.11 -13.07
CA GLY A 168 6.17 38.40 -14.51
C GLY A 168 5.77 37.19 -15.35
N PRO A 169 5.12 37.38 -16.52
CA PRO A 169 4.67 36.29 -17.38
C PRO A 169 5.86 35.70 -18.13
N GLN A 170 6.30 34.50 -17.74
CA GLN A 170 7.28 33.75 -18.51
C GLN A 170 6.60 33.12 -19.73
N LYS A 171 7.04 33.58 -20.92
CA LYS A 171 6.77 32.99 -22.21
C LYS A 171 7.21 31.52 -22.20
N SER A 172 6.24 30.62 -22.28
CA SER A 172 6.45 29.22 -22.62
C SER A 172 7.00 29.13 -24.04
N SER A 173 8.22 28.62 -24.15
CA SER A 173 8.93 28.29 -25.37
C SER A 173 8.27 27.09 -26.02
N CYS A 174 7.73 27.28 -27.22
CA CYS A 174 7.28 26.22 -28.11
C CYS A 174 8.46 25.30 -28.47
N ILE A 175 8.46 24.09 -27.91
CA ILE A 175 9.25 22.99 -28.43
C ILE A 175 8.38 22.33 -29.51
N ASP A 176 8.73 22.58 -30.76
CA ASP A 176 8.29 21.78 -31.90
C ASP A 176 8.77 20.34 -31.66
N THR A 177 7.88 19.52 -31.13
CA THR A 177 8.12 18.08 -30.98
C THR A 177 7.54 17.41 -32.21
N SER A 178 8.46 16.88 -33.02
CA SER A 178 8.22 15.99 -34.14
C SER A 178 7.14 14.96 -33.83
N TYR A 179 6.25 14.73 -34.81
CA TYR A 179 5.23 13.70 -34.89
C TYR A 179 5.71 12.31 -34.40
N SER A 180 5.64 12.07 -33.09
CA SER A 180 5.52 10.74 -32.50
C SER A 180 4.22 10.79 -31.71
N GLY A 181 3.29 9.89 -32.03
CA GLY A 181 1.90 9.95 -31.58
C GLY A 181 1.68 9.65 -30.09
N ASP A 182 2.64 9.92 -29.22
CA ASP A 182 2.54 9.60 -27.80
C ASP A 182 1.83 10.74 -27.06
N ALA A 183 0.71 10.42 -26.44
CA ALA A 183 -0.03 11.36 -25.62
C ALA A 183 0.55 11.35 -24.20
N CYS A 184 1.07 12.49 -23.74
CA CYS A 184 1.57 12.66 -22.38
C CYS A 184 0.55 13.43 -21.53
N PHE A 185 0.26 12.92 -20.33
CA PHE A 185 -0.60 13.60 -19.35
C PHE A 185 0.19 13.92 -18.10
N GLU A 186 0.00 15.14 -17.59
CA GLU A 186 0.60 15.60 -16.34
C GLU A 186 -0.41 15.40 -15.21
N VAL A 187 -0.07 14.57 -14.23
CA VAL A 187 -0.84 14.37 -12.99
C VAL A 187 0.12 14.61 -11.82
N ASP A 188 -0.14 15.64 -11.01
CA ASP A 188 0.64 15.96 -9.80
C ASP A 188 2.17 15.93 -10.00
N ASN A 189 2.69 16.67 -10.99
CA ASN A 189 4.11 16.71 -11.36
C ASN A 189 4.72 15.40 -11.91
N SER A 190 3.90 14.38 -12.19
CA SER A 190 4.32 13.16 -12.87
C SER A 190 3.75 13.10 -14.30
N PHE A 191 4.59 12.73 -15.27
CA PHE A 191 4.17 12.53 -16.66
C PHE A 191 3.84 11.07 -16.90
N ILE A 192 2.59 10.79 -17.25
CA ILE A 192 2.17 9.48 -17.74
C ILE A 192 2.25 9.53 -19.27
N THR A 193 3.22 8.83 -19.84
CA THR A 193 3.32 8.64 -21.29
C THR A 193 2.47 7.46 -21.68
N ILE A 194 1.40 7.71 -22.44
CA ILE A 194 0.62 6.66 -23.07
C ILE A 194 1.26 6.42 -24.43
N SER A 195 2.15 5.44 -24.48
CA SER A 195 2.78 5.02 -25.74
C SER A 195 1.69 4.55 -26.69
N ASN A 196 1.69 5.10 -27.91
CA ASN A 196 0.91 4.55 -29.00
C ASN A 196 1.59 3.27 -29.48
N ASP A 197 1.46 2.19 -28.69
CA ASP A 197 1.75 0.84 -29.13
C ASP A 197 0.74 0.49 -30.22
N THR A 198 1.11 0.95 -31.42
CA THR A 198 0.65 0.51 -32.71
C THR A 198 1.41 -0.76 -33.11
N SER A 199 2.09 -1.41 -32.15
CA SER A 199 2.50 -2.79 -32.33
C SER A 199 1.22 -3.54 -32.64
N ASN A 200 1.11 -3.94 -33.91
CA ASN A 200 0.20 -4.97 -34.37
C ASN A 200 0.58 -6.23 -33.60
N ASP A 201 0.14 -6.30 -32.35
CA ASP A 201 0.18 -7.49 -31.53
C ASP A 201 -0.95 -8.37 -32.08
N ASP A 202 -0.74 -8.84 -33.33
CA ASP A 202 -1.47 -9.89 -34.03
C ASP A 202 -1.14 -11.25 -33.39
N MET A 203 -0.78 -11.26 -32.10
CA MET A 203 -0.48 -12.46 -31.35
C MET A 203 -1.80 -13.09 -30.91
N TYR A 204 -2.47 -13.73 -31.88
CA TYR A 204 -3.60 -14.64 -31.70
C TYR A 204 -4.58 -14.24 -30.60
N ASP A 205 -5.26 -13.10 -30.79
CA ASP A 205 -6.46 -12.76 -30.01
C ASP A 205 -7.57 -13.74 -30.41
N ASP A 206 -7.60 -14.91 -29.78
CA ASP A 206 -8.72 -15.82 -29.90
C ASP A 206 -10.01 -15.04 -29.51
N PRO A 207 -11.02 -14.98 -30.39
CA PRO A 207 -12.20 -14.17 -30.14
C PRO A 207 -12.97 -14.72 -28.94
N TRP A 208 -13.14 -13.90 -27.92
CA TRP A 208 -13.93 -14.28 -26.76
C TRP A 208 -15.41 -14.05 -27.06
N ILE A 209 -16.08 -15.10 -27.54
CA ILE A 209 -17.50 -15.06 -27.85
C ILE A 209 -18.33 -15.38 -26.61
N PHE A 210 -19.25 -14.48 -26.26
CA PHE A 210 -20.25 -14.68 -25.22
C PHE A 210 -21.65 -14.39 -25.79
N GLN A 211 -22.54 -15.39 -25.79
CA GLN A 211 -23.90 -15.26 -26.36
C GLN A 211 -23.89 -14.65 -27.77
N ASP A 212 -23.11 -15.25 -28.67
CA ASP A 212 -22.93 -14.81 -30.06
C ASP A 212 -22.36 -13.38 -30.22
N THR A 213 -21.79 -12.83 -29.15
CA THR A 213 -21.20 -11.49 -29.13
C THR A 213 -19.69 -11.58 -28.91
N ASP A 214 -18.92 -10.95 -29.80
CA ASP A 214 -17.46 -10.91 -29.72
C ASP A 214 -16.98 -9.84 -28.72
N VAL A 215 -16.78 -10.28 -27.48
CA VAL A 215 -16.36 -9.40 -26.38
C VAL A 215 -14.97 -8.81 -26.65
N THR A 216 -14.09 -9.55 -27.31
CA THR A 216 -12.75 -9.07 -27.68
C THR A 216 -12.85 -7.87 -28.59
N GLN A 217 -13.68 -7.94 -29.63
CA GLN A 217 -13.87 -6.83 -30.57
C GLN A 217 -14.52 -5.61 -29.92
N LEU A 218 -15.45 -5.83 -28.99
CA LEU A 218 -16.13 -4.77 -28.28
C LEU A 218 -15.20 -4.08 -27.27
N PHE A 219 -14.33 -4.83 -26.61
CA PHE A 219 -13.29 -4.25 -25.77
C PHE A 219 -12.25 -3.47 -26.58
N LYS A 220 -11.83 -3.96 -27.76
CA LYS A 220 -10.98 -3.20 -28.69
C LYS A 220 -11.63 -1.87 -29.09
N THR A 221 -12.92 -1.90 -29.42
CA THR A 221 -13.71 -0.69 -29.76
C THR A 221 -13.80 0.28 -28.58
N TYR A 222 -14.01 -0.24 -27.37
CA TYR A 222 -14.05 0.54 -26.13
C TYR A 222 -12.72 1.26 -25.88
N ARG A 223 -11.60 0.53 -25.95
CA ARG A 223 -10.25 1.10 -25.80
C ARG A 223 -9.94 2.16 -26.84
N ALA A 224 -10.27 1.91 -28.12
CA ALA A 224 -10.07 2.88 -29.18
C ALA A 224 -10.86 4.17 -28.93
N THR A 225 -12.11 4.06 -28.46
CA THR A 225 -12.94 5.21 -28.10
C THR A 225 -12.34 6.01 -26.94
N ILE A 226 -11.83 5.33 -25.92
CA ILE A 226 -11.20 5.99 -24.78
C ILE A 226 -9.92 6.71 -25.19
N ARG A 227 -9.09 6.09 -26.04
CA ARG A 227 -7.89 6.74 -26.58
C ARG A 227 -8.25 8.04 -27.31
N ASP A 228 -9.29 8.04 -28.14
CA ASP A 228 -9.76 9.25 -28.82
C ASP A 228 -10.18 10.35 -27.83
N ILE A 229 -10.91 9.98 -26.77
CA ILE A 229 -11.31 10.92 -25.71
C ILE A 229 -10.07 11.49 -25.01
N VAL A 230 -9.12 10.64 -24.65
CA VAL A 230 -7.89 11.02 -23.96
C VAL A 230 -7.04 11.97 -24.81
N ILE A 231 -6.88 11.68 -26.11
CA ILE A 231 -6.17 12.55 -27.05
C ILE A 231 -6.89 13.91 -27.20
N LYS A 232 -8.23 13.89 -27.27
CA LYS A 232 -9.03 15.11 -27.44
C LYS A 232 -9.07 15.98 -26.18
N HIS A 233 -9.00 15.39 -25.00
CA HIS A 233 -9.11 16.07 -23.72
C HIS A 233 -7.75 16.19 -23.02
N LYS A 234 -7.19 17.39 -22.98
CA LYS A 234 -5.89 17.66 -22.32
C LYS A 234 -5.86 17.28 -20.83
N THR A 235 -7.00 17.32 -20.15
CA THR A 235 -7.15 16.95 -18.75
C THR A 235 -8.46 16.19 -18.56
N LEU A 236 -8.41 15.02 -17.93
CA LEU A 236 -9.59 14.22 -17.57
C LEU A 236 -9.66 14.06 -16.04
N PRO A 237 -10.83 14.27 -15.42
CA PRO A 237 -11.00 14.04 -13.99
C PRO A 237 -10.89 12.53 -13.70
N ILE A 238 -9.86 12.12 -12.97
CA ILE A 238 -9.50 10.70 -12.81
C ILE A 238 -10.63 9.89 -12.17
N GLU A 239 -11.36 10.49 -11.22
CA GLU A 239 -12.41 9.84 -10.44
C GLU A 239 -13.61 9.43 -11.29
N SER A 240 -13.86 10.14 -12.40
CA SER A 240 -14.99 9.87 -13.30
C SER A 240 -14.63 8.89 -14.42
N TYR A 241 -13.34 8.62 -14.64
CA TYR A 241 -12.84 7.84 -15.78
C TYR A 241 -11.95 6.66 -15.37
N THR A 242 -12.00 6.23 -14.10
CA THR A 242 -11.17 5.13 -13.59
C THR A 242 -11.32 3.84 -14.41
N HIS A 243 -12.54 3.50 -14.83
CA HIS A 243 -12.81 2.29 -15.63
C HIS A 243 -12.24 2.42 -17.06
N GLU A 244 -12.34 3.60 -17.65
CA GLU A 244 -11.79 3.92 -18.96
C GLU A 244 -10.26 3.87 -18.95
N LEU A 245 -9.64 4.46 -17.92
CA LEU A 245 -8.19 4.45 -17.78
C LEU A 245 -7.68 3.03 -17.56
N ALA A 246 -8.37 2.20 -16.78
CA ALA A 246 -8.04 0.77 -16.63
C ALA A 246 -8.14 0.00 -17.96
N ALA A 247 -9.07 0.37 -18.84
CA ALA A 247 -9.17 -0.25 -20.15
C ALA A 247 -7.97 0.06 -21.05
N LEU A 248 -7.32 1.22 -20.90
CA LEU A 248 -6.07 1.51 -21.60
C LEU A 248 -4.96 0.53 -21.22
N THR A 249 -4.95 0.05 -19.98
CA THR A 249 -4.03 -0.99 -19.48
C THR A 249 -4.55 -2.41 -19.70
N HIS A 250 -5.45 -2.62 -20.68
CA HIS A 250 -6.02 -3.93 -21.03
C HIS A 250 -6.88 -4.57 -19.92
N VAL A 251 -7.37 -3.80 -18.96
CA VAL A 251 -8.25 -4.30 -17.88
C VAL A 251 -9.69 -3.85 -18.13
N LEU A 252 -10.61 -4.80 -18.28
CA LEU A 252 -12.05 -4.52 -18.35
C LEU A 252 -12.67 -4.69 -16.95
N ILE A 253 -13.11 -3.58 -16.35
CA ILE A 253 -13.76 -3.60 -15.04
C ILE A 253 -15.27 -3.73 -15.21
N LEU A 254 -15.85 -4.76 -14.60
CA LEU A 254 -17.27 -5.07 -14.69
C LEU A 254 -17.98 -4.85 -13.34
N CYS A 255 -18.55 -3.65 -13.13
CA CYS A 255 -19.24 -3.30 -11.89
C CYS A 255 -20.75 -3.15 -12.08
N LYS A 256 -21.55 -4.01 -11.44
CA LYS A 256 -23.02 -3.94 -11.50
C LYS A 256 -23.52 -2.56 -11.04
N ASN A 257 -24.25 -1.85 -11.91
CA ASN A 257 -24.81 -0.50 -11.69
C ASN A 257 -23.79 0.66 -11.63
N GLN A 258 -22.53 0.42 -12.01
CA GLN A 258 -21.50 1.47 -12.06
C GLN A 258 -20.82 1.45 -13.43
N HIS A 259 -21.63 1.50 -14.47
CA HIS A 259 -21.15 1.58 -15.84
C HIS A 259 -21.01 3.04 -16.22
N SER A 260 -19.91 3.36 -16.89
CA SER A 260 -19.80 4.65 -17.53
C SER A 260 -20.73 4.73 -18.74
N ALA A 261 -21.13 5.94 -19.10
CA ALA A 261 -21.96 6.15 -20.29
C ALA A 261 -21.29 5.61 -21.58
N ILE A 262 -19.96 5.60 -21.62
CA ILE A 262 -19.17 5.09 -22.75
C ILE A 262 -19.28 3.55 -22.80
N ALA A 263 -19.09 2.89 -21.66
CA ALA A 263 -19.24 1.44 -21.57
C ALA A 263 -20.68 1.02 -21.92
N GLU A 264 -21.70 1.72 -21.42
CA GLU A 264 -23.10 1.39 -21.75
C GLU A 264 -23.41 1.53 -23.25
N LYS A 265 -22.79 2.50 -23.93
CA LYS A 265 -23.00 2.71 -25.37
C LYS A 265 -22.42 1.57 -26.21
N ILE A 266 -21.32 0.96 -25.76
CA ILE A 266 -20.61 -0.09 -26.49
C ILE A 266 -21.11 -1.48 -26.09
N PHE A 267 -21.40 -1.70 -24.81
CA PHE A 267 -21.84 -2.98 -24.24
C PHE A 267 -23.37 -3.00 -24.03
N ILE A 268 -24.14 -2.84 -25.12
CA ILE A 268 -25.60 -2.66 -25.10
C ILE A 268 -26.36 -3.83 -24.44
N TRP A 269 -25.85 -5.06 -24.56
CA TRP A 269 -26.51 -6.26 -24.03
C TRP A 269 -26.44 -6.39 -22.50
N TRP A 270 -25.61 -5.59 -21.83
CA TRP A 270 -25.39 -5.72 -20.39
C TRP A 270 -26.57 -5.23 -19.53
N LYS A 271 -27.53 -4.52 -20.11
CA LYS A 271 -28.75 -4.07 -19.41
C LYS A 271 -29.85 -5.15 -19.32
N ARG A 272 -29.67 -6.32 -19.95
CA ARG A 272 -30.62 -7.44 -19.86
C ARG A 272 -30.26 -8.36 -18.70
#